data_AF-A0A7W8R2X0-F1
#
_entry.id   AF-A0A7W8R2X0-F1
#
_cell.length_a   1.000
_cell.length_b   1.000
_cell.length_c   1.000
_cell.angle_alpha   90.00
_cell.angle_beta   90.00
_cell.angle_gamma   90.00
#
_symmetry.space_group_name_H-M   'P 1'
#
loop_
_entity.id
_entity.type
_entity.pdbx_description
1 polymer ?
#
loop_
_entity_poly.entity_id
_entity_poly.type
_entity_poly.pdbx_seq_one_letter_code
_entity_poly.pdbx_strand_id
1 'polypeptide(L)'
;MRVIAELPHPDCKITLFNMNQKYIIKFEQGTLEQSYKLSELDLTGGGANEIFQILDEAFIATVVERFKGMRGDFSAAYNRQQY
;
A
#
# COMPACT_ATOMS: atom_id res chain seq x y z
N MET A 1 -3.74 0.73 -15.90
CA MET A 1 -2.88 0.40 -14.74
C MET A 1 -2.20 -0.93 -15.02
N ARG A 2 -0.87 -0.96 -15.09
CA ARG A 2 -0.10 -2.19 -15.34
C ARG A 2 0.52 -2.67 -14.03
N VAL A 3 0.44 -3.96 -13.73
CA VAL A 3 1.18 -4.57 -12.60
C VAL A 3 2.65 -4.67 -12.99
N ILE A 4 3.53 -4.15 -12.13
CA ILE A 4 4.98 -4.21 -12.28
C ILE A 4 5.55 -5.36 -11.46
N ALA A 5 5.09 -5.50 -10.21
CA ALA A 5 5.51 -6.56 -9.31
C ALA A 5 4.44 -6.84 -8.26
N GLU A 6 4.45 -8.06 -7.74
CA GLU A 6 3.71 -8.46 -6.54
C GLU A 6 4.74 -8.99 -5.54
N LEU A 7 4.72 -8.45 -4.32
CA LEU A 7 5.58 -8.90 -3.24
C LEU A 7 4.71 -9.65 -2.21
N PRO A 8 4.97 -10.94 -1.99
CA PRO A 8 4.25 -11.68 -0.96
C PRO A 8 4.72 -11.22 0.42
N HIS A 9 3.78 -10.97 1.32
CA HIS A 9 4.04 -10.73 2.75
C HIS A 9 2.99 -11.50 3.56
N PRO A 10 3.34 -12.09 4.71
CA PRO A 10 2.39 -12.91 5.48
C PRO A 10 1.13 -12.16 5.91
N ASP A 11 1.26 -10.87 6.22
CA ASP A 11 0.16 -10.07 6.82
C ASP A 11 -0.63 -9.20 5.84
N CYS A 12 -0.14 -9.02 4.60
CA CYS A 12 -0.79 -8.19 3.58
C CYS A 12 -0.27 -8.53 2.18
N LYS A 13 -1.07 -8.24 1.16
CA LYS A 13 -0.62 -8.32 -0.24
C LYS A 13 -0.02 -6.96 -0.64
N ILE A 14 1.15 -6.97 -1.26
CA ILE A 14 1.80 -5.76 -1.78
C ILE A 14 1.84 -5.87 -3.31
N THR A 15 1.25 -4.89 -4.00
CA THR A 15 1.26 -4.83 -5.46
C THR A 15 1.82 -3.49 -5.91
N LEU A 16 2.86 -3.52 -6.74
CA LEU A 16 3.40 -2.35 -7.40
C LEU A 16 2.77 -2.22 -8.79
N PHE A 17 2.15 -1.08 -9.04
CA PHE A 17 1.60 -0.73 -10.34
C PHE A 17 2.32 0.45 -10.97
N ASN A 18 2.21 0.54 -12.28
CA ASN A 18 2.55 1.73 -13.05
C ASN A 18 1.30 2.23 -13.80
N MET A 19 1.02 3.52 -13.66
CA MET A 19 -0.09 4.17 -14.36
C MET A 19 0.16 5.68 -14.46
N ASN A 20 0.08 6.20 -15.68
CA ASN A 20 0.16 7.65 -15.95
C ASN A 20 1.41 8.30 -15.35
N GLN A 21 2.60 7.75 -15.64
CA GLN A 21 3.89 8.24 -15.16
C GLN A 21 4.03 8.24 -13.63
N LYS A 22 3.25 7.38 -12.96
CA LYS A 22 3.30 7.19 -11.51
C LYS A 22 3.45 5.73 -11.19
N TYR A 23 4.28 5.47 -10.20
CA TYR A 23 4.25 4.21 -9.48
C TYR A 23 3.22 4.27 -8.36
N ILE A 24 2.45 3.20 -8.21
CA ILE A 24 1.44 3.07 -7.17
C ILE A 24 1.77 1.81 -6.37
N ILE A 25 2.14 2.00 -5.13
CA ILE A 25 2.37 0.92 -4.16
C ILE A 25 1.04 0.70 -3.46
N LYS A 26 0.42 -0.46 -3.69
CA LYS A 26 -0.85 -0.83 -3.05
C LYS A 26 -0.62 -1.94 -2.04
N PHE A 27 -1.04 -1.71 -0.81
CA PHE A 27 -1.14 -2.72 0.22
C PHE A 27 -2.60 -3.12 0.38
N GLU A 28 -2.87 -4.41 0.55
CA GLU A 28 -4.22 -4.95 0.71
C GLU A 28 -4.26 -5.93 1.88
N GLN A 29 -5.23 -5.76 2.79
CA GLN A 29 -5.52 -6.69 3.89
C GLN A 29 -7.03 -6.93 4.01
N GLY A 30 -7.49 -8.05 3.45
CA GLY A 30 -8.92 -8.37 3.35
C GLY A 30 -9.65 -7.35 2.47
N THR A 31 -10.58 -6.60 3.06
CA THR A 31 -11.36 -5.56 2.37
C THR A 31 -10.75 -4.16 2.45
N LEU A 32 -9.58 -4.03 3.09
CA LEU A 32 -8.91 -2.74 3.28
C LEU A 32 -7.75 -2.61 2.30
N GLU A 33 -7.58 -1.40 1.77
CA GLU A 33 -6.44 -1.05 0.92
C GLU A 33 -5.80 0.27 1.36
N GLN A 34 -4.48 0.33 1.28
CA GLN A 34 -3.70 1.55 1.48
C GLN A 34 -2.76 1.74 0.29
N SER A 35 -2.82 2.90 -0.36
CA SER A 35 -2.04 3.18 -1.57
C SER A 35 -1.14 4.40 -1.42
N TYR A 36 0.09 4.28 -1.89
CA TYR A 36 1.06 5.37 -2.01
C TYR A 36 1.38 5.61 -3.48
N LYS A 37 1.47 6.87 -3.90
CA LYS A 37 1.76 7.25 -5.29
C LYS A 37 3.03 8.07 -5.35
N LEU A 38 3.96 7.66 -6.20
CA LEU A 38 5.19 8.39 -6.48
C LEU A 38 5.24 8.75 -7.96
N SER A 39 5.67 9.98 -8.28
CA SER A 39 5.96 10.35 -9.66
C SER A 39 7.21 9.61 -10.14
N GLU A 40 7.23 9.17 -11.39
CA GLU A 40 8.46 8.65 -12.00
C GLU A 40 9.58 9.71 -12.04
N LEU A 41 9.20 10.98 -12.11
CA LEU A 41 10.15 12.11 -12.14
C LEU A 41 10.83 12.37 -10.79
N ASP A 42 10.24 11.89 -9.69
CA ASP A 42 10.79 12.06 -8.34
C ASP A 42 11.87 10.99 -8.03
N LEU A 43 12.01 10.00 -8.92
CA LEU A 43 12.99 8.92 -8.78
C LEU A 43 14.28 9.30 -9.53
N THR A 44 15.41 8.95 -8.94
CA THR A 44 16.74 9.36 -9.40
C THR A 44 17.29 8.54 -10.57
N GLY A 45 16.44 7.72 -11.21
CA GLY A 45 16.75 6.95 -12.42
C GLY A 45 16.81 5.44 -12.22
N GLY A 46 16.66 4.94 -10.99
CA GLY A 46 16.55 3.52 -10.65
C GLY A 46 15.13 2.94 -10.83
N GLY A 47 14.13 3.78 -11.16
CA GLY A 47 12.77 3.34 -11.50
C GLY A 47 12.14 2.48 -10.41
N ALA A 48 11.57 1.32 -10.77
CA ALA A 48 10.95 0.41 -9.81
C ALA A 48 11.91 -0.12 -8.72
N ASN A 49 13.23 -0.13 -8.95
CA ASN A 49 14.19 -0.62 -7.96
C ASN A 49 14.32 0.31 -6.75
N GLU A 50 14.21 1.62 -6.94
CA GLU A 50 14.19 2.59 -5.83
C GLU A 50 12.97 2.35 -4.93
N ILE A 51 11.85 1.89 -5.50
CA ILE A 51 10.65 1.57 -4.73
C ILE A 51 10.86 0.36 -3.84
N PHE A 52 11.56 -0.67 -4.33
CA PHE A 52 11.87 -1.82 -3.49
C PHE A 52 12.77 -1.47 -2.30
N GLN A 53 13.59 -0.42 -2.40
CA GLN A 53 14.37 0.09 -1.27
C GLN A 53 13.51 0.81 -0.23
N ILE A 54 12.41 1.45 -0.65
CA ILE A 54 11.44 2.08 0.25
C ILE A 54 10.58 1.03 0.97
N LEU A 55 10.35 -0.12 0.34
CA LEU A 55 9.56 -1.23 0.87
C LEU A 55 10.35 -2.10 1.87
N ASP A 56 10.99 -1.46 2.84
CA ASP A 56 11.67 -2.16 3.93
C ASP A 56 10.70 -2.71 4.99
N GLU A 57 11.20 -3.61 5.83
CA GLU A 57 10.40 -4.24 6.89
C GLU A 57 9.82 -3.23 7.89
N ALA A 58 10.56 -2.16 8.18
CA ALA A 58 10.11 -1.14 9.12
C ALA A 58 8.89 -0.40 8.58
N PHE A 59 8.93 0.01 7.31
CA PHE A 59 7.82 0.65 6.63
C PHE A 59 6.62 -0.29 6.51
N ILE A 60 6.84 -1.53 6.06
CA ILE A 60 5.76 -2.53 5.93
C ILE A 60 5.08 -2.77 7.29
N ALA A 61 5.85 -2.89 8.39
CA ALA A 61 5.29 -3.03 9.73
C ALA A 61 4.39 -1.84 10.11
N THR A 62 4.76 -0.61 9.73
CA THR A 62 3.89 0.56 9.97
C THR A 62 2.59 0.50 9.16
N VAL A 63 2.61 -0.05 7.96
CA VAL A 63 1.40 -0.24 7.13
C VAL A 63 0.50 -1.31 7.72
N VAL A 64 1.07 -2.44 8.18
CA VAL A 64 0.34 -3.50 8.87
C VAL A 64 -0.35 -2.97 10.14
N GLU A 65 0.32 -2.12 10.92
CA GLU A 65 -0.29 -1.49 12.08
C GLU A 65 -1.43 -0.53 11.70
N ARG A 66 -1.25 0.26 10.63
CA ARG A 66 -2.32 1.14 10.11
C ARG A 66 -3.58 0.37 9.73
N PHE A 67 -3.47 -0.84 9.18
CA PHE A 67 -4.64 -1.65 8.87
C PHE A 67 -5.47 -2.01 10.11
N LYS A 68 -4.84 -2.17 11.29
CA LYS A 68 -5.57 -2.38 12.55
C LYS A 68 -6.41 -1.15 12.91
N GLY A 69 -5.81 0.05 12.79
CA GLY A 69 -6.50 1.32 12.99
C GLY A 69 -7.65 1.51 12.01
N MET A 70 -7.39 1.35 10.71
CA MET A 70 -8.42 1.44 9.66
C MET A 70 -9.60 0.52 9.92
N ARG A 71 -9.33 -0.73 10.34
CA ARG A 71 -10.38 -1.70 10.68
C ARG A 71 -11.19 -1.23 11.89
N GLY A 72 -10.53 -0.76 12.93
CA GLY A 72 -11.18 -0.22 14.13
C GLY A 72 -12.09 0.95 13.82
N ASP A 73 -11.58 1.94 13.08
CA ASP A 73 -12.30 3.16 12.71
C ASP A 73 -13.53 2.85 11.85
N PHE A 74 -13.36 1.98 10.84
CA PHE A 74 -14.46 1.58 9.97
C PHE A 74 -15.52 0.78 10.74
N SER A 75 -15.12 -0.15 11.61
CA SER A 75 -16.05 -0.95 12.42
C SER A 75 -16.85 -0.06 13.37
N ALA A 76 -16.19 0.91 14.02
CA ALA A 76 -16.86 1.86 14.90
C ALA A 76 -17.85 2.73 14.14
N ALA A 77 -17.49 3.22 12.94
CA ALA A 77 -18.39 3.99 12.09
C ALA A 77 -19.60 3.18 11.62
N TYR A 78 -19.36 1.93 11.22
CA TYR A 78 -20.41 1.02 10.80
C TYR A 78 -21.41 0.74 11.92
N ASN A 79 -20.93 0.43 13.13
CA ASN A 79 -21.78 0.17 14.28
C ASN A 79 -22.65 1.37 14.67
N ARG A 80 -22.16 2.62 14.50
CA ARG A 80 -22.96 3.83 14.78
C ARG A 80 -24.15 4.01 13.84
N GLN A 81 -24.10 3.48 12.62
CA GLN A 81 -25.18 3.58 11.62
C GLN A 81 -26.27 2.51 11.81
N GLN A 82 -26.01 1.50 12.64
CA GLN A 82 -26.93 0.38 12.89
C GLN A 82 -27.88 0.64 14.08
N TYR A 83 -27.78 1.81 14.71
CA TYR A 83 -28.68 2.31 15.75
C TYR A 83 -29.45 3.53 15.24
#